data_AF-A0A2A4YEG9-F1
#
_entry.id   AF-A0A2A4YEG9-F1
#
_cell.length_a   1.000
_cell.length_b   1.000
_cell.length_c   1.000
_cell.angle_alpha   90.00
_cell.angle_beta   90.00
_cell.angle_gamma   90.00
#
_symmetry.space_group_name_H-M   'P 1'
#
loop_
_entity.id
_entity.type
_entity.pdbx_description
1 polymer ?
#
loop_
_entity_poly.entity_id
_entity_poly.type
_entity_poly.pdbx_seq_one_letter_code
_entity_poly.pdbx_strand_id
1 'polypeptide(L)'
;MDLKKFNNANPRPLSRFFSRVLDYFFFYCFLVLPLFYNSLFDHDYMHLLCIILVPLAWIPFEVLFIWLFGTTPGKAFLGIHLRNKENKKPSFIQSLKRSFSVWFKGIGLNLPLLNVILCVRRLTEMKKKNTLPWDKQLGITILYKKKRKIRTIIAGMLIGFFSLFYVAEYQFREILTSSNQEFFTKKLFNKEKWINYDDKNGAFSVSFLATPEEKKTTLPISKSKDALPYTEIKHLIKEDDVQYELSYTTLPKSLMKWSPNLLLKGSLKIFASSKSGIKILNKSTKRYKNLPALEFIMQKGSTHEKSGRLILIEDTLYKLDVTYPNEKKEELQENIAIFLHSFESKKK
;
A
#
# COMPACT_ATOMS: atom_id res chain seq x y z
N MET A 1 -42.09 6.14 16.11
CA MET A 1 -41.23 7.33 15.82
C MET A 1 -42.15 8.49 15.49
N ASP A 2 -42.12 9.56 16.29
CA ASP A 2 -43.02 10.71 16.14
C ASP A 2 -42.65 11.58 14.93
N LEU A 3 -43.48 11.51 13.88
CA LEU A 3 -43.30 12.25 12.63
C LEU A 3 -43.50 13.76 12.80
N LYS A 4 -44.14 14.22 13.89
CA LYS A 4 -44.38 15.65 14.17
C LYS A 4 -43.08 16.45 14.38
N LYS A 5 -41.96 15.79 14.65
CA LYS A 5 -40.63 16.42 14.85
C LYS A 5 -39.87 16.71 13.53
N PHE A 6 -40.47 16.41 12.38
CA PHE A 6 -39.87 16.58 11.06
C PHE A 6 -40.61 17.66 10.27
N ASN A 7 -39.90 18.72 9.91
CA ASN A 7 -40.46 19.72 9.01
C ASN A 7 -40.06 19.38 7.57
N ASN A 8 -40.98 19.57 6.62
CA ASN A 8 -40.73 19.61 5.18
C ASN A 8 -39.93 20.88 4.78
N ALA A 9 -38.94 21.25 5.57
CA ALA A 9 -38.18 22.48 5.40
C ALA A 9 -36.95 22.27 4.53
N ASN A 10 -36.74 23.23 3.62
CA ASN A 10 -35.61 23.51 2.72
C ASN A 10 -34.51 22.43 2.59
N PRO A 11 -34.14 22.06 1.35
CA PRO A 11 -33.08 21.09 1.11
C PRO A 11 -31.82 21.49 1.88
N ARG A 12 -31.12 20.49 2.43
CA ARG A 12 -29.83 20.68 3.13
C ARG A 12 -28.71 19.98 2.38
N PRO A 13 -28.22 20.51 1.24
CA PRO A 13 -27.24 19.84 0.38
C PRO A 13 -25.97 19.47 1.15
N LEU A 14 -25.42 20.44 1.90
CA LEU A 14 -24.21 20.23 2.69
C LEU A 14 -24.41 19.17 3.78
N SER A 15 -25.55 19.17 4.48
CA SER A 15 -25.82 18.13 5.49
C SER A 15 -25.95 16.74 4.86
N ARG A 16 -26.50 16.62 3.65
CA ARG A 16 -26.52 15.33 2.94
C ARG A 16 -25.12 14.90 2.52
N PHE A 17 -24.30 15.82 2.02
CA PHE A 17 -22.91 15.54 1.68
C PHE A 17 -22.10 15.10 2.92
N PHE A 18 -22.06 15.90 3.97
CA PHE A 18 -21.33 15.58 5.20
C PHE A 18 -21.84 14.29 5.87
N SER A 19 -23.14 14.00 5.79
CA SER A 19 -23.66 12.73 6.32
C SER A 19 -23.05 11.51 5.63
N ARG A 20 -22.77 11.61 4.32
CA ARG A 20 -22.14 10.55 3.55
C ARG A 20 -20.66 10.41 3.91
N VAL A 21 -19.96 11.54 4.05
CA VAL A 21 -18.56 11.52 4.47
C VAL A 21 -18.42 10.90 5.87
N LEU A 22 -19.34 11.22 6.79
CA LEU A 22 -19.41 10.60 8.10
C LEU A 22 -19.70 9.09 8.03
N ASP A 23 -20.60 8.66 7.16
CA ASP A 23 -20.87 7.22 6.95
C ASP A 23 -19.58 6.48 6.55
N TYR A 24 -18.83 7.02 5.58
CA TYR A 24 -17.55 6.44 5.15
C TYR A 24 -16.47 6.52 6.23
N PHE A 25 -16.41 7.62 6.99
CA PHE A 25 -15.50 7.77 8.12
C PHE A 25 -15.76 6.69 9.18
N PHE A 26 -17.01 6.51 9.61
CA PHE A 26 -17.35 5.48 10.58
C PHE A 26 -17.04 4.08 10.04
N PHE A 27 -17.39 3.80 8.79
CA PHE A 27 -17.09 2.52 8.17
C PHE A 27 -15.59 2.25 8.09
N TYR A 28 -14.80 3.27 7.73
CA TYR A 28 -13.35 3.16 7.69
C TYR A 28 -12.77 2.90 9.08
N CYS A 29 -13.10 3.74 10.07
CA CYS A 29 -12.53 3.63 11.42
C CYS A 29 -12.92 2.34 12.14
N PHE A 30 -14.17 1.89 12.02
CA PHE A 30 -14.67 0.76 12.79
C PHE A 30 -14.54 -0.59 12.09
N LEU A 31 -14.35 -0.62 10.76
CA LEU A 31 -14.26 -1.87 10.01
C LEU A 31 -12.99 -1.98 9.16
N VAL A 32 -12.71 -0.98 8.31
CA VAL A 32 -11.59 -1.09 7.35
C VAL A 32 -10.24 -1.00 8.07
N LEU A 33 -10.06 0.01 8.92
CA LEU A 33 -8.79 0.25 9.60
C LEU A 33 -8.38 -0.92 10.51
N PRO A 34 -9.24 -1.50 11.37
CA PRO A 34 -8.84 -2.62 12.23
C PRO A 34 -8.54 -3.90 11.45
N LEU A 35 -9.28 -4.18 10.37
CA LEU A 35 -9.13 -5.42 9.60
C LEU A 35 -7.94 -5.38 8.63
N PHE A 36 -7.58 -4.20 8.12
CA PHE A 36 -6.60 -4.03 7.06
C PHE A 36 -5.41 -3.15 7.47
N TYR A 37 -5.22 -2.86 8.76
CA TYR A 37 -4.18 -1.94 9.25
C TYR A 37 -2.82 -2.17 8.56
N ASN A 38 -2.25 -3.37 8.71
CA ASN A 38 -0.93 -3.69 8.12
C ASN A 38 -0.92 -3.48 6.60
N SER A 39 -1.90 -4.03 5.89
CA SER A 39 -1.98 -3.92 4.43
C SER A 39 -2.16 -2.48 3.94
N LEU A 40 -2.90 -1.65 4.67
CA LEU A 40 -3.10 -0.24 4.33
C LEU A 40 -1.79 0.54 4.39
N PHE A 41 -0.90 0.21 5.31
CA PHE A 41 0.33 0.97 5.56
C PHE A 41 1.60 0.34 4.96
N ASP A 42 1.56 -0.93 4.53
CA ASP A 42 2.70 -1.61 3.91
C ASP A 42 2.77 -1.41 2.38
N HIS A 43 1.72 -0.86 1.77
CA HIS A 43 1.57 -0.79 0.32
C HIS A 43 1.02 0.55 -0.15
N ASP A 44 1.88 1.38 -0.76
CA ASP A 44 1.52 2.74 -1.23
C ASP A 44 0.26 2.80 -2.13
N TYR A 45 0.00 1.74 -2.91
CA TYR A 45 -1.13 1.65 -3.82
C TYR A 45 -2.46 1.26 -3.14
N MET A 46 -2.42 0.73 -1.91
CA MET A 46 -3.64 0.34 -1.17
C MET A 46 -4.51 1.56 -0.87
N HIS A 47 -3.91 2.72 -0.62
CA HIS A 47 -4.65 3.96 -0.39
C HIS A 47 -5.51 4.35 -1.59
N LEU A 48 -4.96 4.28 -2.81
CA LEU A 48 -5.69 4.57 -4.05
C LEU A 48 -6.83 3.57 -4.28
N LEU A 49 -6.60 2.30 -3.98
CA LEU A 49 -7.63 1.26 -4.06
C LEU A 49 -8.76 1.52 -3.04
N CYS A 50 -8.42 1.89 -1.81
CA CYS A 50 -9.41 2.18 -0.76
C CYS A 50 -10.34 3.34 -1.13
N ILE A 51 -9.87 4.35 -1.87
CA ILE A 51 -10.71 5.45 -2.35
C ILE A 51 -11.90 4.91 -3.17
N ILE A 52 -11.70 3.85 -3.95
CA ILE A 52 -12.75 3.28 -4.81
C ILE A 52 -13.51 2.16 -4.10
N LEU A 53 -12.80 1.29 -3.38
CA LEU A 53 -13.36 0.08 -2.78
C LEU A 53 -14.20 0.37 -1.53
N VAL A 54 -13.82 1.35 -0.70
CA VAL A 54 -14.57 1.67 0.54
C VAL A 54 -16.01 2.11 0.25
N PRO A 55 -16.27 3.05 -0.68
CA PRO A 55 -17.63 3.41 -1.09
C PRO A 55 -18.45 2.25 -1.65
N LEU A 56 -17.80 1.34 -2.39
CA LEU A 56 -18.44 0.15 -2.95
C LEU A 56 -18.80 -0.84 -1.83
N ALA A 57 -17.87 -1.14 -0.94
CA ALA A 57 -18.06 -2.02 0.21
C ALA A 57 -19.09 -1.48 1.21
N TRP A 58 -19.30 -0.15 1.26
CA TRP A 58 -20.32 0.47 2.10
C TRP A 58 -21.77 0.22 1.62
N ILE A 59 -21.99 -0.08 0.34
CA ILE A 59 -23.35 -0.27 -0.21
C ILE A 59 -24.21 -1.23 0.61
N PRO A 60 -23.79 -2.49 0.90
CA PRO A 60 -24.61 -3.41 1.69
C PRO A 60 -24.98 -2.86 3.07
N PHE A 61 -24.06 -2.20 3.76
CA PHE A 61 -24.32 -1.56 5.05
C PHE A 61 -25.31 -0.40 4.92
N GLU A 62 -25.16 0.46 3.92
CA GLU A 62 -26.12 1.53 3.66
C GLU A 62 -27.53 0.97 3.42
N VAL A 63 -27.64 -0.10 2.64
CA VAL A 63 -28.93 -0.76 2.36
C VAL A 63 -29.56 -1.28 3.65
N LEU A 64 -28.79 -1.99 4.48
CA LEU A 64 -29.28 -2.52 5.76
C LEU A 64 -29.75 -1.39 6.69
N PHE A 65 -28.96 -0.33 6.85
CA PHE A 65 -29.34 0.78 7.71
C PHE A 65 -30.61 1.51 7.22
N ILE A 66 -30.72 1.77 5.92
CA ILE A 66 -31.90 2.43 5.35
C ILE A 66 -33.13 1.53 5.48
N TRP A 67 -33.01 0.24 5.22
CA TRP A 67 -34.13 -0.70 5.34
C TRP A 67 -34.61 -0.84 6.79
N LEU A 68 -33.70 -1.01 7.75
CA LEU A 68 -34.03 -1.23 9.16
C LEU A 68 -34.48 0.05 9.88
N PHE A 69 -33.81 1.18 9.63
CA PHE A 69 -33.99 2.41 10.39
C PHE A 69 -34.51 3.58 9.56
N GLY A 70 -34.49 3.48 8.23
CA GLY A 70 -34.80 4.59 7.32
C GLY A 70 -33.79 5.73 7.44
N THR A 71 -32.56 5.44 7.80
CA THR A 71 -31.44 6.39 7.89
C THR A 71 -30.12 5.62 7.90
N THR A 72 -28.98 6.30 7.94
CA THR A 72 -27.63 5.71 8.13
C THR A 72 -26.97 6.40 9.34
N PRO A 73 -25.90 5.87 9.93
CA PRO A 73 -25.28 6.48 11.11
C PRO A 73 -24.96 7.98 10.94
N GLY A 74 -24.31 8.38 9.84
CA GLY A 74 -24.01 9.77 9.54
C GLY A 74 -25.25 10.62 9.23
N LYS A 75 -26.26 10.04 8.57
CA LYS A 75 -27.55 10.72 8.32
C LYS A 75 -28.33 10.92 9.61
N ALA A 76 -28.36 9.92 10.49
CA ALA A 76 -29.00 9.98 11.79
C ALA A 76 -28.35 11.06 12.66
N PHE A 77 -27.01 11.12 12.66
CA PHE A 77 -26.24 12.16 13.33
C PHE A 77 -26.70 13.56 12.90
N LEU A 78 -26.82 13.80 11.59
CA LEU A 78 -27.29 15.08 11.03
C LEU A 78 -28.83 15.23 10.95
N GLY A 79 -29.58 14.27 11.51
CA GLY A 79 -31.04 14.33 11.61
C GLY A 79 -31.79 14.11 10.30
N ILE A 80 -31.21 13.39 9.34
CA ILE A 80 -31.76 13.09 8.02
C ILE A 80 -32.38 11.69 8.04
N HIS A 81 -33.62 11.56 7.58
CA HIS A 81 -34.32 10.27 7.48
C HIS A 81 -34.95 10.14 6.08
N LEU A 82 -35.09 8.91 5.63
CA LEU A 82 -35.66 8.54 4.34
C LEU A 82 -36.98 7.85 4.58
N ARG A 83 -37.98 8.20 3.78
CA ARG A 83 -39.31 7.58 3.77
C ARG A 83 -39.78 7.32 2.36
N ASN A 84 -40.64 6.32 2.18
CA ASN A 84 -41.36 6.12 0.93
C ASN A 84 -42.58 7.06 0.85
N LYS A 85 -43.35 6.97 -0.23
CA LYS A 85 -44.58 7.75 -0.44
C LYS A 85 -45.64 7.55 0.65
N GLU A 86 -45.65 6.39 1.31
CA GLU A 86 -46.56 6.05 2.42
C GLU A 86 -46.01 6.50 3.79
N ASN A 87 -44.96 7.32 3.83
CA ASN A 87 -44.25 7.71 5.06
C ASN A 87 -43.69 6.55 5.90
N LYS A 88 -43.54 5.36 5.30
CA LYS A 88 -42.86 4.19 5.89
C LYS A 88 -41.37 4.17 5.54
N LYS A 89 -40.60 3.31 6.20
CA LYS A 89 -39.19 3.07 5.86
C LYS A 89 -39.10 2.52 4.41
N PRO A 90 -38.07 2.89 3.63
CA PRO A 90 -37.89 2.30 2.29
C PRO A 90 -37.77 0.79 2.37
N SER A 91 -38.33 0.08 1.39
CA SER A 91 -38.15 -1.37 1.28
C SER A 91 -36.68 -1.73 1.02
N PHE A 92 -36.32 -3.00 1.19
CA PHE A 92 -34.97 -3.48 0.91
C PHE A 92 -34.55 -3.16 -0.53
N ILE A 93 -35.42 -3.48 -1.51
CA ILE A 93 -35.16 -3.23 -2.93
C ILE A 93 -35.07 -1.73 -3.24
N GLN A 94 -35.91 -0.89 -2.63
CA GLN A 94 -35.79 0.56 -2.76
C GLN A 94 -34.45 1.06 -2.23
N SER A 95 -34.03 0.55 -1.08
CA SER A 95 -32.75 0.88 -0.44
C SER A 95 -31.56 0.47 -1.32
N LEU A 96 -31.58 -0.75 -1.87
CA LEU A 96 -30.55 -1.27 -2.77
C LEU A 96 -30.42 -0.46 -4.06
N LYS A 97 -31.52 -0.27 -4.80
CA LYS A 97 -31.53 0.54 -6.03
C LYS A 97 -31.05 1.96 -5.77
N ARG A 98 -31.46 2.53 -4.63
CA ARG A 98 -31.04 3.87 -4.23
C ARG A 98 -29.54 3.93 -3.97
N SER A 99 -29.00 3.06 -3.11
CA SER A 99 -27.59 3.07 -2.73
C SER A 99 -26.68 2.86 -3.95
N PHE A 100 -27.03 1.91 -4.82
CA PHE A 100 -26.29 1.68 -6.06
C PHE A 100 -26.38 2.89 -7.01
N SER A 101 -27.56 3.49 -7.15
CA SER A 101 -27.71 4.70 -7.97
C SER A 101 -26.94 5.90 -7.42
N VAL A 102 -26.76 6.02 -6.10
CA VAL A 102 -25.90 7.05 -5.52
C VAL A 102 -24.44 6.76 -5.82
N TRP A 103 -23.99 5.51 -5.65
CA TRP A 103 -22.62 5.11 -5.97
C TRP A 103 -22.25 5.40 -7.43
N PHE A 104 -23.13 5.02 -8.37
CA PHE A 104 -22.89 5.23 -9.79
C PHE A 104 -23.18 6.67 -10.25
N LYS A 105 -24.40 7.16 -10.08
CA LYS A 105 -24.84 8.46 -10.65
C LYS A 105 -24.56 9.65 -9.73
N GLY A 106 -24.38 9.41 -8.44
CA GLY A 106 -24.14 10.44 -7.42
C GLY A 106 -22.67 10.79 -7.30
N ILE A 107 -21.82 9.78 -7.08
CA ILE A 107 -20.38 9.94 -6.82
C ILE A 107 -19.47 9.38 -7.93
N GLY A 108 -20.03 8.83 -9.02
CA GLY A 108 -19.25 8.44 -10.19
C GLY A 108 -18.25 7.33 -9.91
N LEU A 109 -18.68 6.27 -9.22
CA LEU A 109 -17.81 5.18 -8.77
C LEU A 109 -16.71 5.64 -7.78
N ASN A 110 -16.83 6.87 -7.27
CA ASN A 110 -15.84 7.56 -6.45
C ASN A 110 -14.48 7.80 -7.15
N LEU A 111 -14.45 7.80 -8.48
CA LEU A 111 -13.25 8.19 -9.24
C LEU A 111 -12.93 9.68 -8.98
N PRO A 112 -11.70 10.06 -8.59
CA PRO A 112 -11.42 11.38 -8.02
C PRO A 112 -11.98 12.57 -8.81
N LEU A 113 -11.65 12.68 -10.10
CA LEU A 113 -12.10 13.80 -10.95
C LEU A 113 -13.60 13.73 -11.24
N LEU A 114 -14.13 12.55 -11.56
CA LEU A 114 -15.54 12.36 -11.87
C LEU A 114 -16.43 12.62 -10.64
N ASN A 115 -15.98 12.22 -9.46
CA ASN A 115 -16.67 12.41 -8.20
C ASN A 115 -16.84 13.90 -7.89
N VAL A 116 -15.79 14.70 -8.03
CA VAL A 116 -15.86 16.15 -7.82
C VAL A 116 -16.88 16.79 -8.77
N ILE A 117 -16.79 16.48 -10.07
CA ILE A 117 -17.70 17.00 -11.09
C ILE A 117 -19.15 16.64 -10.77
N LEU A 118 -19.42 15.37 -10.43
CA LEU A 118 -20.77 14.92 -10.11
C LEU A 118 -21.27 15.52 -8.80
N CYS A 119 -20.46 15.58 -7.74
CA CYS A 119 -20.83 16.21 -6.48
C CYS A 119 -21.26 17.67 -6.66
N VAL A 120 -20.48 18.47 -7.42
CA VAL A 120 -20.84 19.86 -7.74
C VAL A 120 -22.17 19.92 -8.51
N ARG A 121 -22.34 19.07 -9.53
CA ARG A 121 -23.59 18.98 -10.29
C ARG A 121 -24.79 18.63 -9.40
N ARG A 122 -24.65 17.67 -8.48
CA ARG A 122 -25.72 17.25 -7.55
C ARG A 122 -26.04 18.30 -6.51
N LEU A 123 -25.05 19.04 -6.02
CA LEU A 123 -25.28 20.19 -5.14
C LEU A 123 -26.14 21.24 -5.84
N THR A 124 -25.83 21.58 -7.10
CA THR A 124 -26.61 22.53 -7.90
C THR A 124 -28.01 22.01 -8.21
N GLU A 125 -28.13 20.74 -8.60
CA GLU A 125 -29.44 20.12 -8.88
C GLU A 125 -30.34 20.11 -7.64
N MET A 126 -29.79 19.78 -6.48
CA MET A 126 -30.56 19.74 -5.24
C MET A 126 -31.00 21.12 -4.77
N LYS A 127 -30.19 22.17 -5.00
CA LYS A 127 -30.58 23.56 -4.75
C LYS A 127 -31.72 24.02 -5.67
N LYS A 128 -31.75 23.55 -6.93
CA LYS A 128 -32.78 23.93 -7.92
C LYS A 128 -34.07 23.13 -7.79
N LYS A 129 -33.98 21.81 -7.60
CA LYS A 129 -35.12 20.88 -7.70
C LYS A 129 -35.61 20.35 -6.35
N ASN A 130 -34.93 20.68 -5.24
CA ASN A 130 -35.18 20.15 -3.89
C ASN A 130 -35.15 18.61 -3.76
N THR A 131 -34.77 17.89 -4.82
CA THR A 131 -34.71 16.44 -4.88
C THR A 131 -33.58 15.98 -5.78
N LEU A 132 -33.17 14.72 -5.64
CA LEU A 132 -32.13 14.09 -6.45
C LEU A 132 -32.74 12.97 -7.30
N PRO A 133 -32.14 12.65 -8.47
CA PRO A 133 -32.74 11.71 -9.43
C PRO A 133 -33.10 10.34 -8.83
N TRP A 134 -32.23 9.78 -8.00
CA TRP A 134 -32.45 8.48 -7.35
C TRP A 134 -33.51 8.52 -6.26
N ASP A 135 -33.72 9.67 -5.61
CA ASP A 135 -34.79 9.81 -4.62
C ASP A 135 -36.14 9.97 -5.36
N LYS A 136 -36.19 10.80 -6.41
CA LYS A 136 -37.38 11.02 -7.24
C LYS A 136 -37.83 9.73 -7.94
N GLN A 137 -36.93 9.02 -8.60
CA GLN A 137 -37.23 7.80 -9.36
C GLN A 137 -37.83 6.69 -8.48
N LEU A 138 -37.41 6.61 -7.21
CA LEU A 138 -37.84 5.56 -6.29
C LEU A 138 -38.99 5.99 -5.37
N GLY A 139 -39.50 7.22 -5.51
CA GLY A 139 -40.54 7.76 -4.64
C GLY A 139 -40.09 7.90 -3.18
N ILE A 140 -38.83 8.28 -2.97
CA ILE A 140 -38.22 8.44 -1.65
C ILE A 140 -38.23 9.92 -1.26
N THR A 141 -38.86 10.20 -0.13
CA THR A 141 -38.93 11.52 0.49
C THR A 141 -37.88 11.62 1.60
N ILE A 142 -37.25 12.80 1.71
CA ILE A 142 -36.21 13.07 2.70
C ILE A 142 -36.80 13.96 3.79
N LEU A 143 -36.76 13.47 5.03
CA LEU A 143 -37.24 14.20 6.20
C LEU A 143 -36.06 14.73 7.01
N TYR A 144 -36.19 15.96 7.50
CA TYR A 144 -35.18 16.64 8.30
C TYR A 144 -35.68 16.97 9.70
N LYS A 145 -34.94 16.55 10.73
CA LYS A 145 -35.13 17.07 12.11
C LYS A 145 -34.70 18.54 12.17
N LYS A 146 -35.11 19.25 13.24
CA LYS A 146 -34.64 20.62 13.55
C LYS A 146 -33.10 20.69 13.48
N LYS A 147 -32.59 21.63 12.69
CA LYS A 147 -31.15 21.78 12.45
C LYS A 147 -30.46 22.18 13.75
N ARG A 148 -29.43 21.43 14.16
CA ARG A 148 -28.54 21.79 15.25
C ARG A 148 -27.18 22.15 14.65
N LYS A 149 -26.83 23.45 14.62
CA LYS A 149 -25.58 23.95 14.00
C LYS A 149 -24.35 23.21 14.54
N ILE A 150 -24.32 22.95 15.85
CA ILE A 150 -23.24 22.21 16.53
C ILE A 150 -22.93 20.85 15.89
N ARG A 151 -23.95 20.07 15.47
CA ARG A 151 -23.71 18.76 14.85
C ARG A 151 -23.04 18.87 13.48
N THR A 152 -23.32 19.95 12.75
CA THR A 152 -22.66 20.19 11.46
C THR A 152 -21.21 20.63 11.66
N ILE A 153 -20.94 21.42 12.70
CA ILE A 153 -19.58 21.83 13.08
C ILE A 153 -18.76 20.62 13.52
N ILE A 154 -19.29 19.78 14.43
CA ILE A 154 -18.63 18.55 14.88
C ILE A 154 -18.33 17.63 13.69
N ALA A 155 -19.28 17.45 12.76
CA ALA A 155 -19.05 16.66 11.55
C ALA A 155 -17.87 17.20 10.74
N GLY A 156 -17.80 18.52 10.53
CA GLY A 156 -16.68 19.16 9.84
C GLY A 156 -15.35 18.99 10.58
N MET A 157 -15.33 19.15 11.91
CA MET A 157 -14.14 18.99 12.73
C MET A 157 -13.61 17.55 12.71
N LEU A 158 -14.48 16.54 12.80
CA LEU A 158 -14.08 15.13 12.72
C LEU A 158 -13.43 14.81 11.38
N ILE A 159 -13.99 15.33 10.29
CA ILE A 159 -13.45 15.13 8.94
C ILE A 159 -12.09 15.84 8.81
N GLY A 160 -11.99 17.08 9.29
CA GLY A 160 -10.74 17.86 9.27
C GLY A 160 -9.64 17.21 10.09
N PHE A 161 -9.94 16.79 11.32
CA PHE A 161 -9.01 16.06 12.19
C PHE A 161 -8.54 14.76 11.56
N PHE A 162 -9.45 13.97 10.99
CA PHE A 162 -9.08 12.72 10.32
C PHE A 162 -8.16 12.95 9.12
N SER A 163 -8.44 13.99 8.33
CA SER A 163 -7.61 14.37 7.18
C SER A 163 -6.20 14.80 7.63
N LEU A 164 -6.12 15.59 8.71
CA LEU A 164 -4.86 16.03 9.30
C LEU A 164 -4.06 14.86 9.89
N PHE A 165 -4.72 14.00 10.66
CA PHE A 165 -4.11 12.81 11.26
C PHE A 165 -3.54 11.88 10.19
N TYR A 166 -4.27 11.67 9.10
CA TYR A 166 -3.81 10.85 7.97
C TYR A 166 -2.56 11.45 7.30
N VAL A 167 -2.52 12.77 7.07
CA VAL A 167 -1.34 13.44 6.52
C VAL A 167 -0.15 13.37 7.48
N ALA A 168 -0.38 13.60 8.78
CA ALA A 168 0.66 13.54 9.79
C ALA A 168 1.25 12.14 9.92
N GLU A 169 0.43 11.10 9.87
CA GLU A 169 0.87 9.70 9.96
C GLU A 169 1.68 9.29 8.72
N TYR A 170 1.26 9.71 7.52
CA TYR A 170 2.03 9.52 6.29
C TYR A 170 3.41 10.20 6.36
N GLN A 171 3.46 11.48 6.74
CA GLN A 171 4.72 12.23 6.88
C GLN A 171 5.62 11.63 7.97
N PHE A 172 5.05 11.27 9.11
CA PHE A 172 5.80 10.70 10.22
C PHE A 172 6.43 9.36 9.84
N ARG A 173 5.75 8.51 9.06
CA ARG A 173 6.34 7.26 8.53
C ARG A 173 7.48 7.52 7.56
N GLU A 174 7.35 8.50 6.67
CA GLU A 174 8.41 8.88 5.73
C GLU A 174 9.67 9.37 6.49
N ILE A 175 9.46 10.17 7.54
CA ILE A 175 10.52 10.64 8.43
C ILE A 175 11.11 9.50 9.25
N LEU A 176 10.31 8.60 9.81
CA LEU A 176 10.82 7.44 10.56
C LEU A 176 11.61 6.49 9.65
N THR A 177 11.20 6.30 8.40
CA THR A 177 11.89 5.42 7.46
C THR A 177 13.24 6.01 7.07
N SER A 178 13.30 7.32 6.81
CA SER A 178 14.55 8.01 6.46
C SER A 178 15.50 8.17 7.65
N SER A 179 14.99 8.60 8.81
CA SER A 179 15.78 8.74 10.04
C SER A 179 16.28 7.40 10.58
N ASN A 180 15.48 6.34 10.55
CA ASN A 180 15.97 5.01 10.87
C ASN A 180 17.05 4.60 9.89
N GLN A 181 16.88 4.78 8.58
CA GLN A 181 17.92 4.43 7.62
C GLN A 181 19.23 5.19 7.87
N GLU A 182 19.19 6.48 8.17
CA GLU A 182 20.38 7.29 8.48
C GLU A 182 21.00 6.92 9.83
N PHE A 183 20.17 6.72 10.87
CA PHE A 183 20.60 6.31 12.21
C PHE A 183 21.18 4.89 12.22
N PHE A 184 20.54 3.93 11.55
CA PHE A 184 21.07 2.59 11.34
C PHE A 184 22.40 2.67 10.59
N THR A 185 22.49 3.43 9.51
CA THR A 185 23.77 3.60 8.79
C THR A 185 24.85 4.18 9.70
N LYS A 186 24.55 5.21 10.50
CA LYS A 186 25.54 5.85 11.38
C LYS A 186 25.94 4.99 12.59
N LYS A 187 25.03 4.16 13.11
CA LYS A 187 25.27 3.25 14.24
C LYS A 187 25.98 1.95 13.81
N LEU A 188 25.67 1.44 12.62
CA LEU A 188 26.23 0.22 12.04
C LEU A 188 27.65 0.42 11.49
N PHE A 189 27.98 1.62 10.99
CA PHE A 189 29.31 1.95 10.47
C PHE A 189 30.27 2.44 11.58
N ASN A 190 30.38 1.70 12.69
CA ASN A 190 31.58 1.80 13.51
C ASN A 190 32.69 1.02 12.81
N LYS A 191 33.52 1.75 12.06
CA LYS A 191 34.24 1.33 10.85
C LYS A 191 35.47 0.43 11.07
N GLU A 192 35.65 -0.15 12.25
CA GLU A 192 36.93 -0.76 12.62
C GLU A 192 37.18 -2.16 12.02
N LYS A 193 36.17 -2.82 11.41
CA LYS A 193 36.30 -4.18 10.84
C LYS A 193 35.87 -4.35 9.37
N TRP A 194 35.36 -3.31 8.70
CA TRP A 194 34.82 -3.44 7.34
C TRP A 194 35.65 -2.65 6.34
N ILE A 195 36.06 -3.32 5.25
CA ILE A 195 36.83 -2.76 4.14
C ILE A 195 35.86 -2.40 3.02
N ASN A 196 35.98 -1.19 2.48
CA ASN A 196 35.21 -0.79 1.30
C ASN A 196 35.82 -1.43 0.04
N TYR A 197 35.03 -2.21 -0.68
CA TYR A 197 35.35 -2.70 -2.01
C TYR A 197 34.71 -1.77 -3.04
N ASP A 198 35.56 -1.13 -3.84
CA ASP A 198 35.16 -0.32 -4.98
C ASP A 198 35.30 -1.13 -6.27
N ASP A 199 34.25 -1.13 -7.10
CA ASP A 199 34.32 -1.78 -8.41
C ASP A 199 35.42 -1.15 -9.28
N LYS A 200 36.15 -1.97 -10.03
CA LYS A 200 37.25 -1.53 -10.89
C LYS A 200 36.80 -0.52 -11.96
N ASN A 201 35.54 -0.60 -12.39
CA ASN A 201 34.97 0.34 -13.38
C ASN A 201 34.22 1.50 -12.71
N GLY A 202 34.28 1.61 -11.38
CA GLY A 202 33.62 2.65 -10.62
C GLY A 202 32.09 2.58 -10.61
N ALA A 203 31.49 1.42 -10.93
CA ALA A 203 30.03 1.31 -11.04
C ALA A 203 29.31 1.27 -9.68
N PHE A 204 29.95 0.71 -8.65
CA PHE A 204 29.38 0.56 -7.31
C PHE A 204 30.48 0.48 -6.25
N SER A 205 30.06 0.56 -4.99
CA SER A 205 30.86 0.18 -3.82
C SER A 205 30.04 -0.66 -2.84
N VAL A 206 30.72 -1.52 -2.09
CA VAL A 206 30.12 -2.38 -1.06
C VAL A 206 31.17 -2.69 0.01
N SER A 207 30.77 -2.86 1.26
CA SER A 207 31.71 -3.21 2.34
C SER A 207 31.80 -4.72 2.55
N PHE A 208 33.00 -5.24 2.76
CA PHE A 208 33.27 -6.64 3.16
C PHE A 208 34.08 -6.69 4.45
N LEU A 209 34.06 -7.83 5.15
CA LEU A 209 34.86 -8.03 6.38
C LEU A 209 36.36 -8.23 6.09
N ALA A 210 36.71 -8.69 4.89
CA ALA A 210 38.07 -8.69 4.39
C ALA A 210 38.06 -8.58 2.86
N THR A 211 39.24 -8.57 2.24
CA THR A 211 39.38 -8.53 0.78
C THR A 211 38.64 -9.72 0.14
N PRO A 212 37.64 -9.47 -0.72
CA PRO A 212 36.89 -10.53 -1.39
C PRO A 212 37.63 -11.05 -2.64
N GLU A 213 37.28 -12.25 -3.06
CA GLU A 213 37.72 -12.85 -4.32
C GLU A 213 36.71 -12.55 -5.44
N GLU A 214 37.20 -11.99 -6.55
CA GLU A 214 36.40 -11.72 -7.76
C GLU A 214 36.55 -12.88 -8.76
N LYS A 215 35.43 -13.44 -9.20
CA LYS A 215 35.36 -14.48 -10.23
C LYS A 215 34.38 -14.08 -11.33
N LYS A 216 34.85 -14.06 -12.57
CA LYS A 216 34.01 -13.86 -13.75
C LYS A 216 33.58 -15.21 -14.31
N THR A 217 32.29 -15.37 -14.53
CA THR A 217 31.65 -16.59 -15.02
C THR A 217 30.60 -16.23 -16.06
N THR A 218 29.97 -17.25 -16.66
CA THR A 218 28.81 -17.07 -17.52
C THR A 218 27.64 -17.87 -16.96
N LEU A 219 26.46 -17.25 -16.91
CA LEU A 219 25.22 -17.91 -16.51
C LEU A 219 24.51 -18.42 -17.78
N PRO A 220 24.31 -19.75 -17.93
CA PRO A 220 23.58 -20.29 -19.08
C PRO A 220 22.11 -19.88 -18.99
N ILE A 221 21.54 -19.40 -20.11
CA ILE A 221 20.12 -19.10 -20.19
C ILE A 221 19.37 -20.39 -20.51
N SER A 222 18.45 -20.80 -19.64
CA SER A 222 17.62 -21.99 -19.87
C SER A 222 16.88 -21.88 -21.20
N LYS A 223 17.03 -22.90 -22.06
CA LYS A 223 16.44 -22.98 -23.42
C LYS A 223 17.02 -22.01 -24.47
N SER A 224 18.17 -21.38 -24.24
CA SER A 224 18.94 -20.67 -25.27
C SER A 224 20.39 -21.18 -25.33
N LYS A 225 21.08 -20.93 -26.45
CA LYS A 225 22.55 -21.08 -26.56
C LYS A 225 23.30 -19.88 -25.96
N ASP A 226 22.58 -18.83 -25.57
CA ASP A 226 23.16 -17.62 -25.01
C ASP A 226 23.57 -17.80 -23.54
N ALA A 227 24.64 -17.10 -23.14
CA ALA A 227 25.10 -17.04 -21.76
C ALA A 227 25.24 -15.59 -21.34
N LEU A 228 24.83 -15.28 -20.10
CA LEU A 228 24.94 -13.94 -19.54
C LEU A 228 26.28 -13.77 -18.84
N PRO A 229 26.97 -12.64 -19.00
CA PRO A 229 28.15 -12.32 -18.21
C PRO A 229 27.75 -12.22 -16.73
N TYR A 230 28.43 -12.94 -15.86
CA TYR A 230 28.12 -12.98 -14.44
C TYR A 230 29.38 -12.86 -13.60
N THR A 231 29.49 -11.76 -12.86
CA THR A 231 30.60 -11.53 -11.95
C THR A 231 30.15 -11.83 -10.54
N GLU A 232 30.95 -12.62 -9.82
CA GLU A 232 30.77 -12.92 -8.41
C GLU A 232 31.94 -12.36 -7.61
N ILE A 233 31.65 -11.68 -6.50
CA ILE A 233 32.63 -11.13 -5.56
C ILE A 233 32.27 -11.72 -4.19
N LYS A 234 33.14 -12.57 -3.64
CA LYS A 234 32.81 -13.38 -2.46
C LYS A 234 33.88 -13.28 -1.39
N HIS A 235 33.45 -13.31 -0.14
CA HIS A 235 34.32 -13.48 1.01
C HIS A 235 33.78 -14.60 1.89
N LEU A 236 34.60 -15.63 2.12
CA LEU A 236 34.26 -16.80 2.94
C LEU A 236 35.03 -16.76 4.26
N ILE A 237 34.28 -16.78 5.35
CA ILE A 237 34.80 -16.95 6.71
C ILE A 237 34.75 -18.45 7.02
N LYS A 238 35.89 -19.13 6.83
CA LYS A 238 35.97 -20.60 6.93
C LYS A 238 35.65 -21.12 8.33
N GLU A 239 36.05 -20.40 9.38
CA GLU A 239 35.83 -20.80 10.77
C GLU A 239 34.34 -20.85 11.13
N ASP A 240 33.56 -19.94 10.56
CA ASP A 240 32.14 -19.77 10.89
C ASP A 240 31.18 -20.34 9.83
N ASP A 241 31.71 -20.84 8.71
CA ASP A 241 30.97 -21.24 7.50
C ASP A 241 30.01 -20.13 7.01
N VAL A 242 30.48 -18.87 7.04
CA VAL A 242 29.71 -17.70 6.61
C VAL A 242 30.29 -17.15 5.31
N GLN A 243 29.43 -16.96 4.31
CA GLN A 243 29.83 -16.44 3.00
C GLN A 243 29.06 -15.17 2.64
N TYR A 244 29.78 -14.06 2.46
CA TYR A 244 29.27 -12.80 1.90
C TYR A 244 29.47 -12.79 0.39
N GLU A 245 28.43 -12.49 -0.38
CA GLU A 245 28.47 -12.52 -1.85
C GLU A 245 27.76 -11.29 -2.43
N LEU A 246 28.47 -10.54 -3.27
CA LEU A 246 27.89 -9.62 -4.24
C LEU A 246 28.07 -10.25 -5.63
N SER A 247 27.02 -10.22 -6.44
CA SER A 247 27.14 -10.61 -7.84
C SER A 247 26.28 -9.76 -8.73
N TYR A 248 26.65 -9.65 -10.00
CA TYR A 248 25.90 -8.85 -10.96
C TYR A 248 25.95 -9.40 -12.38
N THR A 249 24.92 -9.08 -13.16
CA THR A 249 24.81 -9.40 -14.58
C THR A 249 24.06 -8.31 -15.33
N THR A 250 24.40 -8.11 -16.59
CA THR A 250 23.64 -7.23 -17.49
C THR A 250 22.57 -8.05 -18.18
N LEU A 251 21.31 -7.66 -17.96
CA LEU A 251 20.15 -8.29 -18.57
C LEU A 251 19.96 -7.79 -20.02
N PRO A 252 19.46 -8.63 -20.94
CA PRO A 252 19.15 -8.19 -22.30
C PRO A 252 18.16 -7.03 -22.32
N LYS A 253 18.41 -6.01 -23.16
CA LYS A 253 17.53 -4.83 -23.32
C LYS A 253 16.08 -5.18 -23.64
N SER A 254 15.84 -6.32 -24.30
CA SER A 254 14.48 -6.82 -24.59
C SER A 254 13.65 -7.09 -23.33
N LEU A 255 14.31 -7.45 -22.21
CA LEU A 255 13.66 -7.68 -20.92
C LEU A 255 13.24 -6.37 -20.23
N MET A 256 13.80 -5.22 -20.60
CA MET A 256 13.46 -3.92 -20.01
C MET A 256 12.03 -3.45 -20.31
N LYS A 257 11.33 -4.13 -21.22
CA LYS A 257 9.89 -3.94 -21.46
C LYS A 257 9.02 -4.47 -20.31
N TRP A 258 9.58 -5.32 -19.45
CA TRP A 258 8.88 -5.94 -18.32
C TRP A 258 9.03 -5.08 -17.07
N SER A 259 8.06 -5.16 -16.16
CA SER A 259 8.14 -4.39 -14.92
C SER A 259 9.33 -4.84 -14.05
N PRO A 260 10.01 -3.91 -13.35
CA PRO A 260 11.13 -4.25 -12.46
C PRO A 260 10.79 -5.35 -11.45
N ASN A 261 9.57 -5.33 -10.90
CA ASN A 261 9.10 -6.33 -9.94
C ASN A 261 8.99 -7.74 -10.55
N LEU A 262 8.57 -7.84 -11.83
CA LEU A 262 8.52 -9.12 -12.53
C LEU A 262 9.93 -9.64 -12.80
N LEU A 263 10.85 -8.76 -13.22
CA LEU A 263 12.25 -9.12 -13.45
C LEU A 263 12.91 -9.63 -12.16
N LEU A 264 12.77 -8.90 -11.05
CA LEU A 264 13.31 -9.29 -9.74
C LEU A 264 12.77 -10.64 -9.26
N LYS A 265 11.45 -10.87 -9.37
CA LYS A 265 10.83 -12.14 -8.99
C LYS A 265 11.26 -13.30 -9.90
N GLY A 266 11.39 -13.04 -11.20
CA GLY A 266 11.88 -14.00 -12.19
C GLY A 266 13.32 -14.42 -11.89
N SER A 267 14.20 -13.44 -11.65
CA SER A 267 15.60 -13.67 -11.29
C SER A 267 15.73 -14.46 -9.99
N LEU A 268 14.95 -14.12 -8.95
CA LEU A 268 14.93 -14.87 -7.70
C LEU A 268 14.58 -16.35 -7.92
N LYS A 269 13.59 -16.62 -8.79
CA LYS A 269 13.18 -17.99 -9.11
C LYS A 269 14.30 -18.75 -9.84
N ILE A 270 15.02 -18.09 -10.76
CA ILE A 270 16.18 -18.67 -11.45
C ILE A 270 17.26 -19.06 -10.43
N PHE A 271 17.61 -18.15 -9.52
CA PHE A 271 18.61 -18.40 -8.48
C PHE A 271 18.19 -19.52 -7.50
N ALA A 272 16.90 -19.67 -7.22
CA ALA A 272 16.40 -20.78 -6.41
C ALA A 272 16.38 -22.11 -7.18
N SER A 273 16.09 -22.09 -8.49
CA SER A 273 16.02 -23.29 -9.33
C SER A 273 17.37 -23.82 -9.81
N SER A 274 18.42 -22.99 -9.82
CA SER A 274 19.74 -23.36 -10.34
C SER A 274 20.54 -24.26 -9.40
N LYS A 275 20.11 -24.45 -8.15
CA LYS A 275 20.76 -25.33 -7.17
C LYS A 275 19.72 -26.20 -6.47
N SER A 276 19.91 -27.52 -6.51
CA SER A 276 19.05 -28.49 -5.83
C SER A 276 19.03 -28.25 -4.32
N GLY A 277 17.85 -28.26 -3.71
CA GLY A 277 17.69 -28.12 -2.25
C GLY A 277 17.57 -26.69 -1.72
N ILE A 278 17.32 -25.70 -2.59
CA ILE A 278 17.02 -24.32 -2.17
C ILE A 278 15.51 -24.07 -2.11
N LYS A 279 14.99 -23.66 -0.95
CA LYS A 279 13.59 -23.27 -0.74
C LYS A 279 13.50 -21.79 -0.38
N ILE A 280 12.67 -21.03 -1.10
CA ILE A 280 12.40 -19.63 -0.75
C ILE A 280 11.48 -19.62 0.48
N LEU A 281 11.99 -19.12 1.62
CA LEU A 281 11.23 -18.99 2.86
C LEU A 281 10.42 -17.70 2.88
N ASN A 282 11.04 -16.59 2.47
CA ASN A 282 10.40 -15.28 2.46
C ASN A 282 10.90 -14.45 1.26
N LYS A 283 10.03 -13.58 0.75
CA LYS A 283 10.40 -12.55 -0.23
C LYS A 283 9.52 -11.32 -0.07
N SER A 284 10.12 -10.15 -0.10
CA SER A 284 9.42 -8.86 -0.03
C SER A 284 9.95 -7.91 -1.09
N THR A 285 9.06 -7.37 -1.91
CA THR A 285 9.41 -6.28 -2.83
C THR A 285 9.49 -4.98 -2.03
N LYS A 286 10.59 -4.25 -2.16
CA LYS A 286 10.85 -2.98 -1.46
C LYS A 286 11.57 -2.00 -2.40
N ARG A 287 11.73 -0.76 -1.96
CA ARG A 287 12.71 0.17 -2.56
C ARG A 287 13.97 0.20 -1.71
N TYR A 288 15.12 0.24 -2.36
CA TYR A 288 16.41 0.47 -1.71
C TYR A 288 17.04 1.72 -2.28
N LYS A 289 17.20 2.78 -1.47
CA LYS A 289 17.68 4.10 -1.95
C LYS A 289 16.94 4.56 -3.23
N ASN A 290 15.60 4.44 -3.24
CA ASN A 290 14.70 4.68 -4.39
C ASN A 290 14.83 3.74 -5.61
N LEU A 291 15.71 2.74 -5.56
CA LEU A 291 15.86 1.73 -6.62
C LEU A 291 14.90 0.55 -6.41
N PRO A 292 14.40 -0.08 -7.49
CA PRO A 292 13.64 -1.32 -7.41
C PRO A 292 14.46 -2.43 -6.74
N ALA A 293 13.94 -3.00 -5.65
CA ALA A 293 14.61 -4.05 -4.91
C ALA A 293 13.67 -5.19 -4.46
N LEU A 294 14.26 -6.35 -4.23
CA LEU A 294 13.57 -7.50 -3.67
C LEU A 294 14.44 -8.14 -2.59
N GLU A 295 13.96 -8.14 -1.36
CA GLU A 295 14.57 -8.86 -0.25
C GLU A 295 14.10 -10.31 -0.24
N PHE A 296 14.98 -11.22 0.15
CA PHE A 296 14.68 -12.63 0.19
C PHE A 296 15.40 -13.34 1.34
N ILE A 297 14.77 -14.42 1.80
CA ILE A 297 15.36 -15.41 2.68
C ILE A 297 15.14 -16.77 2.02
N MET A 298 16.20 -17.53 1.85
CA MET A 298 16.19 -18.88 1.31
C MET A 298 16.80 -19.85 2.31
N GLN A 299 16.30 -21.07 2.31
CA GLN A 299 16.90 -22.20 3.02
C GLN A 299 17.71 -23.03 2.01
N LYS A 300 18.95 -23.35 2.36
CA LYS A 300 19.88 -24.16 1.56
C LYS A 300 20.14 -25.47 2.32
N GLY A 301 19.47 -26.55 1.93
CA GLY A 301 19.50 -27.79 2.69
C GLY A 301 18.85 -27.64 4.08
N SER A 302 19.27 -28.46 5.06
CA SER A 302 18.73 -28.41 6.43
C SER A 302 19.52 -27.49 7.37
N THR A 303 20.76 -27.15 7.04
CA THR A 303 21.71 -26.53 7.98
C THR A 303 21.98 -25.05 7.74
N HIS A 304 21.66 -24.52 6.56
CA HIS A 304 22.01 -23.16 6.16
C HIS A 304 20.83 -22.33 5.69
N GLU A 305 20.88 -21.04 5.99
CA GLU A 305 20.03 -20.00 5.44
C GLU A 305 20.85 -19.04 4.56
N LYS A 306 20.16 -18.36 3.66
CA LYS A 306 20.70 -17.31 2.81
C LYS A 306 19.75 -16.11 2.86
N SER A 307 20.24 -15.00 3.37
CA SER A 307 19.49 -13.73 3.42
C SER A 307 20.12 -12.73 2.47
N GLY A 308 19.30 -12.05 1.68
CA GLY A 308 19.83 -11.18 0.63
C GLY A 308 18.83 -10.21 0.02
N ARG A 309 19.36 -9.42 -0.91
CA ARG A 309 18.64 -8.39 -1.67
C ARG A 309 19.05 -8.43 -3.13
N LEU A 310 18.05 -8.44 -4.01
CA LEU A 310 18.20 -8.13 -5.43
C LEU A 310 17.94 -6.65 -5.65
N ILE A 311 18.73 -5.99 -6.48
CA ILE A 311 18.59 -4.58 -6.84
C ILE A 311 18.70 -4.48 -8.37
N LEU A 312 17.74 -3.82 -9.01
CA LEU A 312 17.78 -3.56 -10.45
C LEU A 312 18.14 -2.10 -10.70
N ILE A 313 19.23 -1.87 -11.41
CA ILE A 313 19.71 -0.54 -11.81
C ILE A 313 19.86 -0.53 -13.32
N GLU A 314 19.02 0.25 -14.00
CA GLU A 314 18.90 0.22 -15.46
C GLU A 314 18.69 -1.22 -15.96
N ASP A 315 19.64 -1.77 -16.71
CA ASP A 315 19.65 -3.14 -17.19
C ASP A 315 20.54 -4.09 -16.37
N THR A 316 21.18 -3.60 -15.31
CA THR A 316 22.09 -4.38 -14.48
C THR A 316 21.38 -4.90 -13.23
N LEU A 317 21.37 -6.21 -13.06
CA LEU A 317 20.84 -6.88 -11.88
C LEU A 317 21.96 -7.17 -10.89
N TYR A 318 21.88 -6.59 -9.70
CA TYR A 318 22.76 -6.89 -8.57
C TYR A 318 22.06 -7.84 -7.59
N LYS A 319 22.82 -8.77 -7.03
CA LYS A 319 22.41 -9.66 -5.95
C LYS A 319 23.45 -9.59 -4.84
N LEU A 320 23.02 -9.14 -3.67
CA LEU A 320 23.78 -9.21 -2.44
C LEU A 320 23.17 -10.27 -1.54
N ASP A 321 23.95 -11.22 -1.07
CA ASP A 321 23.48 -12.19 -0.10
C ASP A 321 24.57 -12.65 0.86
N VAL A 322 24.12 -13.13 2.02
CA VAL A 322 24.96 -13.77 3.03
C VAL A 322 24.41 -15.17 3.25
N THR A 323 25.26 -16.18 3.12
CA THR A 323 24.94 -17.58 3.46
C THR A 323 25.56 -17.89 4.82
N TYR A 324 24.78 -18.49 5.73
CA TYR A 324 25.21 -18.74 7.10
C TYR A 324 24.51 -19.98 7.70
N PRO A 325 25.11 -20.64 8.72
CA PRO A 325 24.45 -21.72 9.46
C PRO A 325 23.22 -21.22 10.22
N ASN A 326 22.16 -22.01 10.29
CA ASN A 326 20.89 -21.61 10.93
C ASN A 326 21.08 -21.14 12.39
N GLU A 327 22.02 -21.75 13.11
CA GLU A 327 22.32 -21.46 14.52
C GLU A 327 22.87 -20.05 14.74
N LYS A 328 23.56 -19.49 13.74
CA LYS A 328 24.17 -18.15 13.79
C LYS A 328 23.26 -17.04 13.29
N LYS A 329 21.99 -17.35 13.03
CA LYS A 329 21.02 -16.40 12.44
C LYS A 329 20.87 -15.14 13.28
N GLU A 330 20.74 -15.27 14.60
CA GLU A 330 20.55 -14.13 15.52
C GLU A 330 21.82 -13.31 15.66
N GLU A 331 22.97 -13.97 15.81
CA GLU A 331 24.30 -13.35 15.92
C GLU A 331 24.64 -12.51 14.68
N LEU A 332 24.31 -13.01 13.48
CA LEU A 332 24.71 -12.39 12.22
C LEU A 332 23.71 -11.34 11.71
N GLN A 333 22.56 -11.13 12.35
CA GLN A 333 21.54 -10.19 11.83
C GLN A 333 22.12 -8.80 11.60
N GLU A 334 22.94 -8.33 12.54
CA GLU A 334 23.57 -7.01 12.44
C GLU A 334 24.55 -6.96 11.26
N ASN A 335 25.47 -7.92 11.16
CA ASN A 335 26.46 -7.99 10.08
C ASN A 335 25.82 -8.14 8.69
N ILE A 336 24.73 -8.90 8.58
CA ILE A 336 23.94 -9.03 7.35
C ILE A 336 23.35 -7.67 6.99
N ALA A 337 22.78 -6.94 7.95
CA ALA A 337 22.28 -5.60 7.72
C ALA A 337 23.39 -4.64 7.25
N ILE A 338 24.57 -4.64 7.89
CA ILE A 338 25.72 -3.83 7.47
C ILE A 338 26.05 -4.10 5.99
N PHE A 339 26.26 -5.37 5.65
CA PHE A 339 26.61 -5.77 4.29
C PHE A 339 25.57 -5.30 3.27
N LEU A 340 24.29 -5.60 3.49
CA LEU A 340 23.21 -5.27 2.56
C LEU A 340 22.98 -3.76 2.41
N HIS A 341 23.23 -2.95 3.45
CA HIS A 341 23.09 -1.49 3.43
C HIS A 341 24.34 -0.74 2.97
N SER A 342 25.49 -1.41 2.92
CA SER A 342 26.74 -0.82 2.44
C SER A 342 26.79 -0.61 0.93
N PHE A 343 25.86 -1.22 0.18
CA PHE A 343 25.84 -1.10 -1.28
C PHE A 343 25.50 0.32 -1.72
N GLU A 344 26.36 0.89 -2.55
CA GLU A 344 26.14 2.18 -3.19
C GLU A 344 26.32 2.06 -4.71
N SER A 345 25.33 2.55 -5.45
CA SER A 345 25.48 2.74 -6.89
C SER A 345 26.19 4.07 -7.14
N LYS A 346 27.25 4.03 -7.93
CA LYS A 346 27.92 5.24 -8.44
C LYS A 346 27.46 5.60 -9.85
N LYS A 347 26.64 4.75 -10.48
CA LYS A 347 25.88 5.09 -11.68
C LYS A 347 24.75 6.06 -11.29
N LYS A 348 24.70 7.21 -11.96
CA LYS A 348 23.68 8.26 -11.79
C LYS A 348 22.37 7.87 -12.45
#